data_AF-A0A657LVX1-F1
#
_entry.id   AF-A0A657LVX1-F1
#
_cell.length_a   1.000
_cell.length_b   1.000
_cell.length_c   1.000
_cell.angle_alpha   90.00
_cell.angle_beta   90.00
_cell.angle_gamma   90.00
#
_symmetry.space_group_name_H-M   'P 1'
#
loop_
_entity.id
_entity.type
_entity.pdbx_description
1 polymer ?
#
loop_
_entity_poly.entity_id
_entity_poly.type
_entity_poly.pdbx_seq_one_letter_code
_entity_poly.pdbx_strand_id
1 'polypeptide(L)' 'MHMVALYTVFYNFCRIHKTLRVTPAMEANLTDHVWDMEEIIAIMDERAPRPGRPKTYKKKISD' A
#
# COMPACT_ATOMS: atom_id res chain seq x y z
N MET A 1 7.68 6.57 -11.47
CA MET A 1 6.88 5.32 -11.55
C MET A 1 6.09 5.01 -10.26
N HIS A 2 5.87 5.96 -9.34
CA HIS A 2 5.14 5.68 -8.09
C HIS A 2 3.63 5.93 -8.19
N MET A 3 3.19 6.94 -8.96
CA MET A 3 1.77 7.27 -9.12
C MET A 3 0.95 6.15 -9.75
N VAL A 4 1.50 5.43 -10.73
CA VAL A 4 0.79 4.34 -11.42
C VAL A 4 0.49 3.20 -10.45
N ALA A 5 1.45 2.82 -9.59
CA ALA A 5 1.25 1.78 -8.59
C ALA A 5 0.19 2.18 -7.55
N LEU A 6 0.25 3.41 -7.04
CA LEU A 6 -0.75 3.89 -6.07
C LEU A 6 -2.16 3.94 -6.68
N TYR A 7 -2.28 4.45 -7.91
CA TYR A 7 -3.57 4.52 -8.60
C TYR A 7 -4.14 3.14 -8.92
N THR A 8 -3.31 2.21 -9.38
CA THR A 8 -3.77 0.85 -9.71
C THR A 8 -4.27 0.09 -8.48
N VAL A 9 -3.62 0.25 -7.33
CA VAL A 9 -4.11 -0.33 -6.06
C VAL A 9 -5.45 0.29 -5.67
N PHE A 10 -5.53 1.63 -5.60
CA PHE A 10 -6.76 2.33 -5.22
C PHE A 10 -7.94 1.98 -6.13
N TYR A 11 -7.74 1.97 -7.45
CA TYR A 11 -8.81 1.75 -8.42
C TYR A 11 -9.34 0.32 -8.40
N ASN A 12 -8.45 -0.68 -8.26
CA ASN A 12 -8.84 -2.08 -8.35
C ASN A 12 -9.39 -2.65 -7.05
N PHE A 13 -8.90 -2.18 -5.90
CA PHE A 13 -9.21 -2.78 -4.59
C PHE A 13 -10.14 -1.93 -3.72
N CYS A 14 -10.07 -0.60 -3.81
CA CYS A 14 -10.84 0.29 -2.92
C CYS A 14 -12.07 0.92 -3.60
N ARG A 15 -11.96 1.24 -4.89
CA ARG A 15 -13.02 1.96 -5.60
C ARG A 15 -14.04 1.00 -6.20
N ILE A 16 -15.31 1.16 -5.82
CA ILE A 16 -16.42 0.49 -6.48
C ILE A 16 -16.55 1.01 -7.91
N HIS A 17 -16.52 0.11 -8.89
CA HIS A 17 -16.64 0.46 -10.30
C HIS A 17 -18.10 0.78 -10.63
N LYS A 18 -18.34 1.90 -11.31
CA LYS A 18 -19.70 2.41 -11.56
C LYS A 18 -20.60 1.41 -12.28
N THR A 19 -20.09 0.68 -13.26
CA THR A 19 -20.87 -0.30 -14.05
C THR A 19 -20.93 -1.68 -13.40
N LEU A 20 -19.85 -2.15 -12.76
CA LEU A 20 -19.77 -3.49 -12.15
C LEU A 20 -20.49 -3.52 -10.81
N ARG A 21 -20.65 -2.36 -10.15
CA ARG A 21 -21.24 -2.20 -8.80
C ARG A 21 -20.45 -2.90 -7.68
N VAL A 22 -19.33 -3.52 -8.01
CA VAL A 22 -18.28 -4.03 -7.13
C VAL A 22 -16.91 -3.52 -7.58
N THR A 23 -15.82 -3.91 -6.90
CA THR A 23 -14.46 -3.51 -7.31
C THR A 23 -13.94 -4.40 -8.45
N PRO A 24 -13.06 -3.90 -9.32
CA PRO A 24 -12.47 -4.72 -10.39
C PRO A 24 -11.75 -5.99 -9.87
N ALA A 25 -11.10 -5.92 -8.71
CA ALA A 25 -10.45 -7.08 -8.10
C ALA A 25 -11.45 -8.16 -7.64
N MET A 26 -12.65 -7.77 -7.23
CA MET A 26 -13.72 -8.72 -6.88
C MET A 26 -14.26 -9.45 -8.11
N GLU A 27 -14.51 -8.73 -9.22
CA GLU A 27 -14.93 -9.37 -10.49
C GLU A 27 -13.88 -10.32 -11.05
N ALA A 28 -12.60 -10.00 -10.83
CA ALA A 28 -11.48 -10.88 -11.19
C ALA A 28 -11.26 -12.04 -10.20
N ASN A 29 -12.08 -12.17 -9.15
CA ASN A 29 -11.95 -13.17 -8.08
C ASN A 29 -10.58 -13.14 -7.37
N LEU A 30 -9.98 -11.95 -7.24
CA LEU A 30 -8.73 -11.74 -6.49
C LEU A 30 -8.99 -11.46 -5.01
N THR A 31 -10.18 -10.98 -4.68
CA THR A 31 -10.64 -10.65 -3.32
C THR A 31 -12.16 -10.81 -3.25
N ASP A 32 -12.68 -11.07 -2.06
CA ASP A 32 -14.10 -11.23 -1.76
C ASP A 32 -14.73 -10.01 -1.08
N HIS A 33 -13.92 -9.01 -0.75
CA HIS A 33 -14.35 -7.78 -0.08
C HIS A 33 -13.70 -6.53 -0.71
N VAL A 34 -14.29 -5.38 -0.38
CA VAL A 34 -13.73 -4.06 -0.71
C VAL A 34 -12.66 -3.71 0.32
N TRP A 35 -11.48 -3.34 -0.16
CA TRP A 35 -10.36 -3.00 0.70
C TRP A 35 -10.42 -1.55 1.15
N ASP A 36 -10.13 -1.30 2.44
CA ASP A 36 -9.87 0.05 2.94
C ASP A 36 -8.39 0.42 2.80
N MET A 37 -8.10 1.71 2.69
CA MET A 37 -6.73 2.22 2.60
C MET A 37 -5.93 1.90 3.86
N GLU A 38 -6.56 1.90 5.04
CA GLU A 38 -5.90 1.54 6.30
C GLU A 38 -5.40 0.10 6.31
N GLU A 39 -6.21 -0.82 5.78
CA GLU A 39 -5.86 -2.25 5.68
C GLU A 39 -4.67 -2.48 4.74
N ILE A 40 -4.67 -1.78 3.60
CA ILE A 40 -3.57 -1.84 2.63
C ILE A 40 -2.26 -1.34 3.27
N ILE A 41 -2.32 -0.23 4.01
CA ILE A 41 -1.16 0.31 4.71
C ILE A 41 -0.67 -0.68 5.78
N ALA A 42 -1.57 -1.29 6.55
CA ALA A 42 -1.21 -2.27 7.56
C ALA A 42 -0.43 -3.46 6.96
N ILE A 43 -0.87 -3.99 5.81
CA ILE A 43 -0.15 -5.06 5.10
C ILE A 43 1.20 -4.58 4.56
N MET A 44 1.27 -3.34 4.08
CA MET A 44 2.53 -2.76 3.61
C MET A 44 3.55 -2.64 4.76
N ASP A 45 3.12 -2.18 5.93
CA ASP A 45 3.95 -2.04 7.12
C ASP A 45 4.39 -3.40 7.67
N GLU A 46 3.50 -4.39 7.68
CA GLU A 46 3.84 -5.77 8.06
C GLU A 46 4.93 -6.37 7.16
N ARG A 47 4.88 -6.08 5.86
CA ARG A 47 5.86 -6.55 4.87
C ARG A 47 7.09 -5.67 4.77
N ALA A 48 7.08 -4.48 5.35
CA ALA A 48 8.21 -3.57 5.31
C ALA A 48 9.42 -4.24 5.99
N PRO A 49 10.63 -4.16 5.39
CA PRO A 49 11.81 -4.68 6.04
C PRO A 49 12.01 -3.96 7.37
N ARG A 50 12.28 -4.73 8.45
CA ARG A 50 12.57 -4.14 9.75
C ARG A 50 13.66 -3.08 9.61
N PRO A 51 13.51 -1.90 10.24
CA PRO A 51 14.49 -0.84 10.12
C PRO A 51 15.86 -1.36 10.56
N GLY A 52 16.81 -1.36 9.64
CA GLY A 52 18.18 -1.77 9.91
C GLY A 52 18.90 -0.75 10.80
N ARG A 53 20.01 -1.18 11.41
CA ARG A 53 20.93 -0.26 12.09
C ARG A 53 21.42 0.78 11.06
N PRO A 54 21.37 2.10 11.35
CA PRO A 54 21.90 3.12 10.45
C PRO A 54 23.35 2.81 10.08
N LYS A 55 23.71 2.90 8.80
CA LYS A 55 25.07 2.67 8.31
C LYS A 55 26.05 3.72 8.86
N THR A 56 25.56 4.92 9.17
CA THR A 56 26.35 6.04 9.68
C THR A 56 25.61 6.69 10.84
N TYR A 57 26.23 6.76 12.01
CA TYR A 57 25.78 7.61 13.10
C TYR A 57 26.39 8.99 12.94
N LYS A 58 25.59 10.06 13.07
CA LYS A 58 26.12 11.43 13.14
C LYS A 58 26.94 11.55 14.43
N LYS A 59 28.26 11.70 14.30
CA LYS A 59 29.11 12.06 15.45
C LYS A 59 28.86 13.53 15.76
N LYS A 60 28.56 13.83 17.03
CA LYS A 60 28.54 15.23 17.50
C LYS A 60 29.97 15.77 17.36
N ILE A 61 30.12 16.90 16.69
CA ILE A 61 31.36 17.68 16.69
C ILE A 61 31.37 18.39 18.06
N SER A 62 32.40 18.14 18.86
CA SER A 62 32.65 18.93 20.07
C SER A 62 33.28 20.26 19.67
N ASP A 63 32.76 21.36 20.22
CA ASP A 63 33.29 22.72 20.05
C ASP A 63 34.74 22.88 20.53
#